data_AF-A0A062BMV5-F1
#
_entry.id   AF-A0A062BMV5-F1
#
_cell.length_a   1.000
_cell.length_b   1.000
_cell.length_c   1.000
_cell.angle_alpha   90.00
_cell.angle_beta   90.00
_cell.angle_gamma   90.00
#
_symmetry.space_group_name_H-M   'P 1'
#
loop_
_entity.id
_entity.type
_entity.pdbx_description
1 polymer ?
#
loop_
_entity_poly.entity_id
_entity_poly.type
_entity_poly.pdbx_seq_one_letter_code
_entity_poly.pdbx_strand_id
1 'polypeptide(L)'
;MTEKNGQPFSSELIQKSNSLQRELNLTQTKQYPADNRIIEGAASFSRIGQVSVEAKTAEELGIRVGDELGFSLPEGLLKARVINLRTVEWESFSPNFFFIFSPDTIDENAGSYLGSFYVPEEDRPKLVNLIQQFPNTVFIDVSMILEQVKQLVNVLVQIITVLAVLVSISGFLVLLACLNLLMDERKQEVALLRSFGSSKHKLKQMLSLEIGLIGFISGAVACLFAEVISAIASYRMELPIQLHAEIWLFLPLVMTVVCAIIGRYRLSYLCDIPPLESLRSINQ
;
A
#
# COMPACT_ATOMS: atom_id res chain seq x y z
N MET A 1 24.18 -15.37 -21.02
CA MET A 1 24.33 -14.66 -22.32
C MET A 1 25.81 -14.30 -22.48
N THR A 2 26.39 -14.46 -23.68
CA THR A 2 27.85 -14.38 -23.87
C THR A 2 28.28 -13.20 -24.75
N GLU A 3 27.50 -12.85 -25.76
CA GLU A 3 27.86 -11.79 -26.72
C GLU A 3 26.65 -11.01 -27.21
N LYS A 4 26.90 -9.78 -27.67
CA LYS A 4 25.97 -8.91 -28.38
C LYS A 4 26.62 -8.47 -29.69
N ASN A 5 25.95 -8.71 -30.82
CA ASN A 5 26.45 -8.38 -32.17
C ASN A 5 27.88 -8.92 -32.42
N GLY A 6 28.18 -10.12 -31.90
CA GLY A 6 29.50 -10.74 -32.00
C GLY A 6 30.60 -10.11 -31.12
N GLN A 7 30.24 -9.18 -30.22
CA GLN A 7 31.14 -8.60 -29.23
C GLN A 7 30.80 -9.13 -27.83
N PRO A 8 31.79 -9.65 -27.07
CA PRO A 8 31.55 -10.07 -25.69
C PRO A 8 31.22 -8.86 -24.81
N PHE A 9 30.41 -9.07 -23.77
CA PHE A 9 30.12 -8.01 -22.80
C PHE A 9 31.38 -7.61 -22.03
N SER A 10 31.51 -6.33 -21.70
CA SER A 10 32.65 -5.83 -20.92
C SER A 10 32.65 -6.43 -19.51
N SER A 11 33.84 -6.67 -18.95
CA SER A 11 34.02 -7.23 -17.60
C SER A 11 33.34 -6.39 -16.52
N GLU A 12 33.33 -5.06 -16.67
CA GLU A 12 32.61 -4.15 -15.76
C GLU A 12 31.09 -4.31 -15.81
N LEU A 13 30.52 -4.53 -17.00
CA LEU A 13 29.08 -4.73 -17.17
C LEU A 13 28.65 -6.09 -16.61
N ILE A 14 29.48 -7.12 -16.79
CA ILE A 14 29.27 -8.45 -16.20
C ILE A 14 29.27 -8.35 -14.67
N GLN A 15 30.16 -7.56 -14.07
CA GLN A 15 30.19 -7.37 -12.61
C GLN A 15 29.00 -6.58 -12.06
N LYS A 16 28.42 -5.67 -12.85
CA LYS A 16 27.28 -4.83 -12.42
C LYS A 16 25.91 -5.46 -12.69
N SER A 17 25.78 -6.25 -13.76
CA SER A 17 24.48 -6.81 -14.16
C SER A 17 24.25 -8.19 -13.56
N ASN A 18 23.26 -8.28 -12.67
CA ASN A 18 22.83 -9.55 -12.08
C ASN A 18 22.30 -10.54 -13.15
N SER A 19 21.69 -10.01 -14.22
CA SER A 19 21.19 -10.77 -15.37
C SER A 19 22.30 -11.44 -16.19
N LEU A 20 23.54 -10.94 -16.13
CA LEU A 20 24.70 -11.57 -16.79
C LEU A 20 25.44 -12.57 -15.90
N GLN A 21 25.33 -12.44 -14.58
CA GLN A 21 26.01 -13.33 -13.61
C GLN A 21 25.24 -14.61 -13.31
N ARG A 22 23.92 -14.58 -13.45
CA ARG A 22 23.05 -15.73 -13.17
C ARG A 22 22.80 -16.53 -14.42
N GLU A 23 22.54 -17.83 -14.24
CA GLU A 23 21.92 -18.64 -15.27
C GLU A 23 20.54 -18.05 -15.57
N LEU A 24 20.40 -17.47 -16.77
CA LEU A 24 19.15 -16.88 -17.20
C LEU A 24 18.17 -17.99 -17.53
N ASN A 25 17.01 -17.99 -16.87
CA ASN A 25 15.91 -18.87 -17.25
C ASN A 25 15.42 -18.47 -18.64
N LEU A 26 15.60 -19.37 -19.61
CA LEU A 26 15.16 -19.21 -20.99
C LEU A 26 13.80 -19.88 -21.16
N THR A 27 12.96 -19.33 -22.03
CA THR A 27 11.67 -19.94 -22.37
C THR A 27 11.37 -19.76 -23.85
N GLN A 28 10.55 -20.64 -24.40
CA GLN A 28 9.99 -20.48 -25.74
C GLN A 28 8.47 -20.58 -25.67
N THR A 29 7.79 -19.69 -26.36
CA THR A 29 6.33 -19.72 -26.46
C THR A 29 5.87 -19.05 -27.74
N LYS A 30 4.72 -19.52 -28.26
CA LYS A 30 4.06 -18.91 -29.42
C LYS A 30 3.33 -17.61 -29.05
N GLN A 31 2.84 -17.51 -27.82
CA GLN A 31 2.06 -16.38 -27.33
C GLN A 31 2.70 -15.80 -26.08
N TYR A 32 2.78 -14.47 -26.03
CA TYR A 32 3.24 -13.78 -24.83
C TYR A 32 2.19 -13.91 -23.71
N PRO A 33 2.63 -13.96 -22.44
CA PRO A 33 1.76 -13.77 -21.28
C PRO A 33 0.88 -12.52 -21.44
N ALA A 34 -0.36 -12.58 -20.93
CA ALA A 34 -1.34 -11.51 -21.09
C ALA A 34 -0.87 -10.15 -20.51
N ASP A 35 -0.06 -10.20 -19.45
CA ASP A 35 0.46 -9.02 -18.74
C ASP A 35 1.65 -8.36 -19.49
N ASN A 36 2.21 -9.02 -20.50
CA ASN A 36 3.34 -8.51 -21.25
C ASN A 36 2.88 -7.55 -22.35
N ARG A 37 3.20 -6.27 -22.20
CA ARG A 37 2.90 -5.24 -23.20
C ARG A 37 4.14 -4.94 -24.00
N ILE A 38 4.02 -4.99 -25.33
CA ILE A 38 5.12 -4.67 -26.24
C ILE A 38 5.27 -3.15 -26.31
N ILE A 39 6.49 -2.67 -26.06
CA ILE A 39 6.83 -1.24 -26.07
C ILE A 39 7.35 -0.85 -27.45
N GLU A 40 8.18 -1.70 -28.05
CA GLU A 40 8.86 -1.42 -29.31
C GLU A 40 9.04 -2.71 -30.12
N GLY A 41 8.95 -2.60 -31.45
CA GLY A 41 9.23 -3.71 -32.37
C GLY A 41 8.00 -4.50 -32.81
N ALA A 42 8.21 -5.74 -33.24
CA ALA A 42 7.18 -6.57 -33.84
C ALA A 42 6.27 -7.24 -32.78
N ALA A 43 4.97 -7.30 -33.05
CA ALA A 43 3.98 -7.86 -32.12
C ALA A 43 4.03 -9.38 -31.96
N SER A 44 4.65 -10.10 -32.89
CA SER A 44 4.69 -11.57 -32.90
C SER A 44 5.98 -12.08 -33.52
N PHE A 45 6.33 -13.32 -33.15
CA PHE A 45 7.42 -14.05 -33.78
C PHE A 45 7.04 -14.43 -35.21
N SER A 46 7.97 -14.23 -36.14
CA SER A 46 7.81 -14.51 -37.57
C SER A 46 8.78 -15.58 -38.08
N ARG A 47 9.91 -15.79 -37.40
CA ARG A 47 10.97 -16.73 -37.79
C ARG A 47 11.57 -17.37 -36.55
N ILE A 48 12.17 -18.55 -36.74
CA ILE A 48 13.00 -19.23 -35.73
C ILE A 48 14.25 -18.38 -35.45
N GLY A 49 14.78 -18.46 -34.23
CA GLY A 49 15.95 -17.68 -33.80
C GLY A 49 15.61 -16.22 -33.49
N GLN A 50 14.37 -15.93 -33.10
CA GLN A 50 13.96 -14.60 -32.64
C GLN A 50 13.82 -14.59 -31.12
N VAL A 51 14.11 -13.45 -30.51
CA VAL A 51 13.98 -13.25 -29.06
C VAL A 51 13.28 -11.94 -28.73
N SER A 52 12.40 -12.01 -27.73
CA SER A 52 11.75 -10.88 -27.07
C SER A 52 12.42 -10.64 -25.73
N VAL A 53 12.80 -9.39 -25.47
CA VAL A 53 13.57 -9.00 -24.27
C VAL A 53 12.72 -8.10 -23.38
N GLU A 54 12.83 -8.28 -22.07
CA GLU A 54 12.28 -7.32 -21.11
C GLU A 54 12.92 -5.94 -21.29
N ALA A 55 12.10 -4.89 -21.32
CA ALA A 55 12.54 -3.52 -21.53
C ALA A 55 13.57 -3.02 -20.51
N LYS A 56 13.40 -3.33 -19.21
CA LYS A 56 14.34 -2.94 -18.15
C LYS A 56 15.71 -3.60 -18.36
N THR A 57 15.73 -4.92 -18.56
CA THR A 57 16.96 -5.64 -18.91
C THR A 57 17.59 -5.13 -20.21
N ALA A 58 16.78 -4.78 -21.22
CA ALA A 58 17.29 -4.23 -22.46
C ALA A 58 17.94 -2.85 -22.27
N GLU A 59 17.36 -1.99 -21.45
CA GLU A 59 17.93 -0.69 -21.10
C GLU A 59 19.25 -0.82 -20.33
N GLU A 60 19.30 -1.68 -19.31
CA GLU A 60 20.50 -1.94 -18.51
C GLU A 60 21.67 -2.47 -19.35
N LEU A 61 21.37 -3.31 -20.35
CA LEU A 61 22.36 -3.94 -21.22
C LEU A 61 22.55 -3.20 -22.56
N GLY A 62 21.85 -2.07 -22.74
CA GLY A 62 21.84 -1.27 -23.95
C GLY A 62 21.40 -2.03 -25.21
N ILE A 63 20.58 -3.07 -25.07
CA ILE A 63 20.05 -3.90 -26.16
C ILE A 63 18.97 -3.13 -26.91
N ARG A 64 19.00 -3.18 -28.25
CA ARG A 64 18.01 -2.55 -29.12
C ARG A 64 17.32 -3.59 -29.99
N VAL A 65 16.15 -3.24 -30.50
CA VAL A 65 15.47 -4.06 -31.51
C VAL A 65 16.37 -4.19 -32.74
N GLY A 66 16.55 -5.43 -33.21
CA GLY A 66 17.39 -5.78 -34.34
C GLY A 66 18.77 -6.31 -34.00
N ASP A 67 19.24 -6.15 -32.74
CA ASP A 67 20.51 -6.70 -32.26
C ASP A 67 20.50 -8.24 -32.26
N GLU A 68 21.67 -8.84 -32.43
CA GLU A 68 21.90 -10.29 -32.30
C GLU A 68 22.52 -10.60 -30.93
N LEU A 69 21.89 -11.50 -30.19
CA LEU A 69 22.32 -11.94 -28.87
C LEU A 69 22.81 -13.39 -28.94
N GLY A 70 23.98 -13.63 -28.37
CA GLY A 70 24.56 -14.97 -28.22
C GLY A 70 24.33 -15.54 -26.82
N PHE A 71 23.90 -16.79 -26.76
CA PHE A 71 23.67 -17.55 -25.54
C PHE A 71 24.50 -18.83 -25.59
N SER A 72 25.17 -19.16 -24.48
CA SER A 72 25.81 -20.47 -24.32
C SER A 72 24.84 -21.36 -23.55
N LEU A 73 24.27 -22.35 -24.23
CA LEU A 73 23.46 -23.40 -23.63
C LEU A 73 24.31 -24.68 -23.52
N PRO A 74 23.91 -25.65 -22.68
CA PRO A 74 24.57 -26.96 -22.62
C PRO A 74 24.65 -27.66 -23.98
N GLU A 75 23.68 -27.41 -24.86
CA GLU A 75 23.59 -27.99 -26.21
C GLU A 75 24.46 -27.29 -27.25
N GLY A 76 24.92 -26.07 -26.97
CA GLY A 76 25.74 -25.28 -27.89
C GLY A 76 25.49 -23.77 -27.81
N LEU A 77 26.10 -23.05 -28.76
CA LEU A 77 25.91 -21.62 -28.91
C LEU A 77 24.63 -21.33 -29.69
N LEU A 78 23.69 -20.62 -29.08
CA LEU A 78 22.47 -20.14 -29.70
C LEU A 78 22.59 -18.66 -30.01
N LYS A 79 22.29 -18.27 -31.25
CA LYS A 79 22.21 -16.88 -31.67
C LYS A 79 20.76 -16.52 -31.97
N ALA A 80 20.27 -15.44 -31.38
CA ALA A 80 18.90 -14.99 -31.58
C ALA A 80 18.84 -13.49 -31.84
N ARG A 81 17.93 -13.07 -32.73
CA ARG A 81 17.73 -11.66 -33.07
C ARG A 81 16.61 -11.05 -32.25
N VAL A 82 16.86 -9.88 -31.66
CA VAL A 82 15.88 -9.13 -30.88
C VAL A 82 14.80 -8.58 -31.80
N ILE A 83 13.54 -8.94 -31.58
CA ILE A 83 12.41 -8.48 -32.41
C ILE A 83 11.54 -7.43 -31.73
N ASN A 84 11.49 -7.44 -30.40
CA ASN A 84 10.71 -6.51 -29.62
C ASN A 84 11.23 -6.40 -28.19
N LEU A 85 10.85 -5.29 -27.57
CA LEU A 85 11.03 -5.02 -26.14
C LEU A 85 9.66 -4.98 -25.47
N ARG A 86 9.53 -5.61 -24.29
CA ARG A 86 8.24 -5.73 -23.58
C ARG A 86 8.35 -5.37 -22.10
N THR A 87 7.25 -4.89 -21.53
CA THR A 87 7.08 -4.80 -20.08
C THR A 87 6.88 -6.19 -19.48
N VAL A 88 7.30 -6.35 -18.23
CA VAL A 88 7.09 -7.57 -17.44
C VAL A 88 6.62 -7.16 -16.06
N GLU A 89 5.50 -7.71 -15.63
CA GLU A 89 4.94 -7.47 -14.31
C GLU A 89 5.41 -8.58 -13.36
N TRP A 90 6.55 -8.38 -12.70
CA TRP A 90 7.11 -9.37 -11.77
C TRP A 90 6.24 -9.55 -10.51
N GLU A 91 5.36 -8.59 -10.22
CA GLU A 91 4.44 -8.63 -9.10
C GLU A 91 3.15 -9.42 -9.39
N SER A 92 2.95 -9.90 -10.63
CA SER A 92 1.76 -10.67 -11.01
C SER A 92 1.77 -12.12 -10.51
N PHE A 93 2.91 -12.57 -9.94
CA PHE A 93 3.14 -13.95 -9.47
C PHE A 93 2.87 -15.04 -10.53
N SER A 94 2.79 -14.66 -11.80
CA SER A 94 2.78 -15.57 -12.93
C SER A 94 4.22 -15.85 -13.41
N PRO A 95 4.50 -17.00 -14.04
CA PRO A 95 5.81 -17.31 -14.60
C PRO A 95 6.25 -16.23 -15.61
N ASN A 96 7.27 -15.48 -15.23
CA ASN A 96 7.84 -14.41 -16.04
C ASN A 96 9.29 -14.73 -16.41
N PHE A 97 9.69 -14.30 -17.61
CA PHE A 97 11.01 -14.58 -18.16
C PHE A 97 11.59 -13.29 -18.74
N PHE A 98 12.91 -13.10 -18.63
CA PHE A 98 13.62 -11.96 -19.22
C PHE A 98 13.72 -12.07 -20.74
N PHE A 99 13.92 -13.29 -21.24
CA PHE A 99 14.07 -13.61 -22.65
C PHE A 99 13.03 -14.66 -23.06
N ILE A 100 12.23 -14.35 -24.07
CA ILE A 100 11.28 -15.30 -24.66
C ILE A 100 11.70 -15.54 -26.11
N PHE A 101 11.97 -16.79 -26.46
CA PHE A 101 12.34 -17.18 -27.81
C PHE A 101 11.11 -17.58 -28.63
N SER A 102 11.24 -17.44 -29.95
CA SER A 102 10.31 -18.06 -30.90
C SER A 102 10.25 -19.58 -30.69
N PRO A 103 9.11 -20.24 -30.96
CA PRO A 103 9.03 -21.70 -30.98
C PRO A 103 10.12 -22.33 -31.86
N ASP A 104 10.46 -23.59 -31.57
CA ASP A 104 11.47 -24.39 -32.28
C ASP A 104 12.90 -23.79 -32.26
N THR A 105 13.16 -22.83 -31.38
CA THR A 105 14.49 -22.19 -31.26
C THR A 105 15.37 -22.89 -30.21
N ILE A 106 14.75 -23.52 -29.22
CA ILE A 106 15.39 -24.33 -28.18
C ILE A 106 14.76 -25.73 -28.27
N ASP A 107 15.52 -26.79 -27.98
CA ASP A 107 14.97 -28.14 -27.94
C ASP A 107 13.80 -28.21 -26.94
N GLU A 108 12.64 -28.67 -27.42
CA GLU A 108 11.43 -28.83 -26.60
C GLU A 108 11.63 -29.83 -25.45
N ASN A 109 12.58 -30.75 -25.57
CA ASN A 109 12.87 -31.77 -24.55
C ASN A 109 13.90 -31.32 -23.51
N ALA A 110 14.52 -30.17 -23.69
CA ALA A 110 15.58 -29.66 -22.82
C ALA A 110 15.06 -28.91 -21.58
N GLY A 111 13.74 -28.74 -21.45
CA GLY A 111 13.11 -27.87 -20.45
C GLY A 111 12.09 -28.58 -19.54
N SER A 112 11.71 -27.88 -18.48
CA SER A 112 10.55 -28.23 -17.65
C SER A 112 9.38 -27.30 -17.96
N TYR A 113 8.16 -27.83 -17.92
CA TYR A 113 6.95 -27.03 -18.05
C TYR A 113 6.62 -26.38 -16.72
N LEU A 114 6.41 -25.07 -16.73
CA LEU A 114 6.00 -24.28 -15.59
C LEU A 114 4.70 -23.55 -15.93
N GLY A 115 3.72 -23.63 -15.04
CA GLY A 115 2.45 -22.91 -15.16
C GLY A 115 1.98 -22.43 -13.80
N SER A 116 1.16 -21.39 -13.82
CA SER A 116 0.41 -20.93 -12.65
C SER A 116 -1.08 -21.00 -12.97
N PHE A 117 -1.88 -21.20 -11.93
CA PHE A 117 -3.33 -21.09 -12.00
C PHE A 117 -3.84 -20.61 -10.65
N TYR A 118 -4.92 -19.82 -10.67
CA TYR A 118 -5.59 -19.38 -9.46
C TYR A 118 -6.60 -20.44 -9.03
N VAL A 119 -6.61 -20.75 -7.73
CA VAL A 119 -7.58 -21.66 -7.12
C VAL A 119 -8.39 -20.85 -6.11
N PRO A 120 -9.71 -20.68 -6.33
CA PRO A 120 -10.60 -20.11 -5.32
C PRO A 120 -10.55 -20.94 -4.03
N GLU A 121 -10.73 -20.29 -2.87
CA GLU A 121 -10.61 -20.99 -1.58
C GLU A 121 -11.59 -22.17 -1.44
N GLU A 122 -12.77 -22.05 -2.04
CA GLU A 122 -13.81 -23.09 -2.05
C GLU A 122 -13.35 -24.39 -2.73
N ASP A 123 -12.44 -24.29 -3.69
CA ASP A 123 -11.94 -25.42 -4.48
C ASP A 123 -10.62 -26.00 -3.94
N ARG A 124 -10.03 -25.40 -2.91
CA ARG A 124 -8.77 -25.87 -2.31
C ARG A 124 -8.80 -27.36 -1.90
N PRO A 125 -9.90 -27.93 -1.36
CA PRO A 125 -9.96 -29.37 -1.05
C PRO A 125 -9.80 -30.28 -2.28
N LYS A 126 -10.21 -29.81 -3.47
CA LYS A 126 -10.08 -30.58 -4.73
C LYS A 126 -8.62 -30.69 -5.18
N LEU A 127 -7.77 -29.75 -4.78
CA LEU A 127 -6.35 -29.73 -5.13
C LEU A 127 -5.60 -30.95 -4.58
N VAL A 128 -6.00 -31.46 -3.41
CA VAL A 128 -5.41 -32.67 -2.80
C VAL A 128 -5.56 -33.87 -3.73
N ASN A 129 -6.76 -34.06 -4.31
CA ASN A 129 -7.01 -35.15 -5.25
C ASN A 129 -6.22 -34.95 -6.56
N LEU A 130 -6.05 -33.71 -7.02
CA LEU A 130 -5.27 -33.40 -8.22
C LEU A 130 -3.79 -33.71 -8.02
N ILE A 131 -3.21 -33.31 -6.88
CA ILE A 131 -1.81 -33.60 -6.53
C ILE A 131 -1.56 -35.11 -6.49
N GLN A 132 -2.51 -35.89 -5.95
CA GLN A 132 -2.42 -37.35 -5.93
C GLN A 132 -2.48 -37.99 -7.33
N GLN A 133 -3.20 -37.38 -8.28
CA GLN A 133 -3.29 -37.87 -9.67
C GLN A 133 -2.03 -37.58 -10.49
N PHE A 134 -1.26 -36.54 -10.13
CA PHE A 134 -0.06 -36.12 -10.84
C PHE A 134 1.19 -36.16 -9.94
N PRO A 135 1.66 -37.35 -9.51
CA PRO A 135 2.79 -37.48 -8.59
C PRO A 135 4.14 -37.02 -9.18
N ASN A 136 4.24 -36.91 -10.51
CA ASN A 136 5.44 -36.45 -11.20
C ASN A 136 5.48 -34.92 -11.37
N THR A 137 4.53 -34.18 -10.79
CA THR A 137 4.43 -32.72 -10.90
C THR A 137 4.64 -32.08 -9.53
N VAL A 138 5.51 -31.08 -9.47
CA VAL A 138 5.74 -30.29 -8.26
C VAL A 138 4.71 -29.16 -8.21
N PHE A 139 3.85 -29.18 -7.20
CA PHE A 139 2.92 -28.09 -6.92
C PHE A 139 3.49 -27.19 -5.82
N ILE A 140 3.53 -25.88 -6.07
CA ILE A 140 4.03 -24.89 -5.13
C ILE A 140 2.87 -23.96 -4.75
N ASP A 141 2.48 -23.96 -3.48
CA ASP A 141 1.45 -23.06 -2.97
C ASP A 141 2.07 -21.71 -2.57
N VAL A 142 1.95 -20.73 -3.46
CA VAL A 142 2.43 -19.35 -3.25
C VAL A 142 1.60 -18.63 -2.19
N SER A 143 0.37 -19.08 -1.91
CA SER A 143 -0.54 -18.45 -0.94
C SER A 143 0.01 -18.50 0.48
N MET A 144 0.68 -19.61 0.85
CA MET A 144 1.31 -19.75 2.17
C MET A 144 2.41 -18.72 2.40
N ILE A 145 3.21 -18.44 1.37
CA ILE A 145 4.28 -17.43 1.43
C ILE A 145 3.66 -16.03 1.57
N LEU A 146 2.62 -15.74 0.78
CA LEU A 146 1.90 -14.47 0.86
C LEU A 146 1.24 -14.27 2.23
N GLU A 147 0.72 -15.33 2.84
CA GLU A 147 0.13 -15.25 4.18
C GLU A 147 1.18 -14.91 5.24
N GLN A 148 2.39 -15.48 5.15
CA GLN A 148 3.49 -15.12 6.05
C GLN A 148 3.89 -13.65 5.91
N VAL A 149 4.00 -13.15 4.67
CA VAL A 149 4.30 -11.73 4.43
C VAL A 149 3.19 -10.84 4.99
N LYS A 150 1.92 -11.20 4.75
CA LYS A 150 0.76 -10.49 5.31
C LYS A 150 0.79 -10.48 6.84
N GLN A 151 1.17 -11.58 7.49
CA GLN A 151 1.30 -11.65 8.94
C GLN A 151 2.37 -10.67 9.46
N LEU A 152 3.54 -10.60 8.81
CA LEU A 152 4.58 -9.64 9.19
C LEU A 152 4.12 -8.19 9.02
N VAL A 153 3.46 -7.86 7.91
CA VAL A 153 2.88 -6.53 7.69
C VAL A 153 1.82 -6.23 8.75
N ASN A 154 0.97 -7.20 9.10
CA ASN A 154 -0.06 -7.03 10.12
C ASN A 154 0.53 -6.73 11.51
N VAL A 155 1.67 -7.35 11.87
CA VAL A 155 2.39 -7.03 13.11
C VAL A 155 2.87 -5.57 13.10
N LEU A 156 3.40 -5.08 11.97
CA LEU A 156 3.81 -3.67 11.85
C LEU A 156 2.61 -2.72 11.99
N VAL A 157 1.50 -3.03 11.32
CA VAL A 157 0.24 -2.28 11.45
C VAL A 157 -0.24 -2.26 12.89
N GLN A 158 -0.17 -3.39 13.60
CA GLN A 158 -0.56 -3.49 15.00
C GLN A 158 0.32 -2.61 15.90
N ILE A 159 1.64 -2.61 15.69
CA ILE A 159 2.57 -1.74 16.43
C ILE A 159 2.22 -0.26 16.20
N ILE A 160 2.04 0.15 14.95
CA ILE A 160 1.68 1.52 14.59
C ILE A 160 0.32 1.90 15.20
N THR A 161 -0.64 0.96 15.20
CA THR A 161 -1.97 1.18 15.82
C THR A 161 -1.85 1.41 17.32
N VAL A 162 -1.04 0.62 18.02
CA VAL A 162 -0.79 0.81 19.46
C VAL A 162 -0.15 2.18 19.72
N LEU A 163 0.83 2.58 18.90
CA LEU A 163 1.43 3.91 19.00
C LEU A 163 0.40 5.02 18.76
N ALA A 164 -0.44 4.89 17.74
CA ALA A 164 -1.50 5.85 17.45
C ALA A 164 -2.50 5.97 18.61
N VAL A 165 -2.86 4.86 19.25
CA VAL A 165 -3.72 4.86 20.46
C VAL A 165 -3.04 5.60 21.61
N LEU A 166 -1.75 5.36 21.87
CA LEU A 166 -1.00 6.05 22.93
C LEU A 166 -0.90 7.57 22.68
N VAL A 167 -0.65 7.97 21.43
CA VAL A 167 -0.65 9.39 21.04
C VAL A 167 -2.05 9.98 21.19
N SER A 168 -3.10 9.24 20.82
CA SER A 168 -4.50 9.68 20.98
C SER A 168 -4.87 9.90 22.45
N ILE A 169 -4.48 8.97 23.35
CA ILE A 169 -4.66 9.13 24.80
C ILE A 169 -3.92 10.38 25.30
N SER A 170 -2.70 10.60 24.82
CA SER A 170 -1.91 11.78 25.20
C SER A 170 -2.61 13.07 24.74
N GLY A 171 -3.13 13.10 23.51
CA GLY A 171 -3.92 14.23 22.99
C GLY A 171 -5.19 14.48 23.82
N PHE A 172 -5.88 13.43 24.25
CA PHE A 172 -7.04 13.53 25.13
C PHE A 172 -6.67 14.12 26.51
N LEU A 173 -5.56 13.70 27.09
CA LEU A 173 -5.06 14.26 28.36
C LEU A 173 -4.69 15.74 28.22
N VAL A 174 -4.08 16.13 27.10
CA VAL A 174 -3.77 17.54 26.79
C VAL A 174 -5.06 18.36 26.64
N LEU A 175 -6.09 17.83 25.98
CA LEU A 175 -7.40 18.48 25.89
C LEU A 175 -8.01 18.71 27.28
N LEU A 176 -7.98 17.69 28.16
CA LEU A 176 -8.45 17.82 29.54
C LEU A 176 -7.67 18.86 30.35
N ALA A 177 -6.35 18.91 30.18
CA ALA A 177 -5.50 19.91 30.82
C ALA A 177 -5.85 21.32 30.34
N CYS A 178 -6.04 21.50 29.03
CA CYS A 178 -6.44 22.79 28.44
C CYS A 178 -7.80 23.27 28.98
N LEU A 179 -8.80 22.38 29.02
CA LEU A 179 -10.11 22.70 29.59
C LEU A 179 -10.04 23.09 31.07
N ASN A 180 -9.15 22.46 31.84
CA ASN A 180 -8.94 22.83 33.24
C ASN A 180 -8.31 24.22 33.38
N LEU A 181 -7.39 24.61 32.50
CA LEU A 181 -6.78 25.94 32.51
C LEU A 181 -7.79 27.04 32.18
N LEU A 182 -8.67 26.80 31.20
CA LEU A 182 -9.74 27.72 30.80
C LEU A 182 -10.86 27.84 31.85
N MET A 183 -10.86 26.96 32.86
CA MET A 183 -11.97 26.84 33.79
C MET A 183 -12.16 28.08 34.65
N ASP A 184 -11.09 28.77 35.04
CA ASP A 184 -11.18 29.96 35.89
C ASP A 184 -11.75 31.18 35.16
N GLU A 185 -11.39 31.36 33.89
CA GLU A 185 -11.99 32.38 33.02
C GLU A 185 -13.49 32.10 32.80
N ARG A 186 -13.84 30.84 32.50
CA ARG A 186 -15.23 30.44 32.28
C ARG A 186 -16.11 30.56 33.52
N LYS A 187 -15.55 30.41 34.74
CA LYS A 187 -16.30 30.67 35.99
C LYS A 187 -16.80 32.11 36.06
N GLN A 188 -15.97 33.08 35.67
CA GLN A 188 -16.34 34.50 35.71
C GLN A 188 -17.45 34.80 34.71
N GLU A 189 -17.33 34.32 33.47
CA GLU A 189 -18.37 34.46 32.44
C GLU A 189 -19.71 33.83 32.88
N VAL A 190 -19.67 32.62 33.43
CA VAL A 190 -20.85 31.90 33.92
C VAL A 190 -21.52 32.64 35.08
N ALA A 191 -20.75 33.20 36.02
CA ALA A 191 -21.27 33.95 37.14
C ALA A 191 -21.98 35.25 36.69
N LEU A 192 -21.42 35.96 35.72
CA LEU A 192 -22.04 37.13 35.09
C LEU A 192 -23.34 36.73 34.36
N LEU A 193 -23.33 35.69 33.54
CA LEU A 193 -24.54 35.24 32.84
C LEU A 193 -25.66 34.78 33.80
N ARG A 194 -25.29 34.21 34.95
CA ARG A 194 -26.25 33.85 36.00
C ARG A 194 -26.82 35.06 36.74
N SER A 195 -26.07 36.15 36.92
CA SER A 195 -26.61 37.36 37.56
C SER A 195 -27.65 38.06 36.67
N PHE A 196 -27.53 37.94 35.35
CA PHE A 196 -28.56 38.34 34.38
C PHE A 196 -29.75 37.37 34.28
N GLY A 197 -29.82 36.34 35.13
CA GLY A 197 -30.99 35.43 35.23
C GLY A 197 -30.98 34.23 34.30
N SER A 198 -29.84 33.90 33.67
CA SER A 198 -29.76 32.74 32.78
C SER A 198 -29.90 31.41 33.54
N SER A 199 -30.72 30.49 32.99
CA SER A 199 -30.97 29.17 33.59
C SER A 199 -29.75 28.25 33.48
N LYS A 200 -29.48 27.49 34.55
CA LYS A 200 -28.41 26.47 34.58
C LYS A 200 -28.46 25.50 33.39
N HIS A 201 -29.67 25.13 32.94
CA HIS A 201 -29.84 24.18 31.84
C HIS A 201 -29.44 24.81 30.49
N LYS A 202 -29.85 26.06 30.26
CA LYS A 202 -29.47 26.82 29.05
C LYS A 202 -27.96 27.02 28.98
N LEU A 203 -27.33 27.32 30.12
CA LEU A 203 -25.89 27.52 30.19
C LEU A 203 -25.12 26.23 29.91
N LYS A 204 -25.53 25.09 30.50
CA LYS A 204 -24.93 23.77 30.22
C LYS A 204 -25.06 23.39 28.74
N GLN A 205 -26.21 23.65 28.10
CA GLN A 205 -26.42 23.36 26.68
C GLN A 205 -25.56 24.23 25.77
N MET A 206 -25.56 25.56 25.99
CA MET A 206 -24.78 26.51 25.20
C MET A 206 -23.29 26.15 25.20
N LEU A 207 -22.75 25.86 26.39
CA LEU A 207 -21.33 25.54 26.58
C LEU A 207 -20.95 24.16 26.04
N SER A 208 -21.86 23.18 26.12
CA SER A 208 -21.66 21.88 25.47
C SER A 208 -21.68 22.00 23.95
N LEU A 209 -22.53 22.88 23.39
CA LEU A 209 -22.58 23.13 21.95
C LEU A 209 -21.32 23.85 21.45
N GLU A 210 -20.79 24.82 22.20
CA GLU A 210 -19.54 25.51 21.85
C GLU A 210 -18.38 24.51 21.71
N ILE A 211 -18.18 23.68 22.73
CA ILE A 211 -17.12 22.66 22.73
C ILE A 211 -17.39 21.57 21.69
N GLY A 212 -18.66 21.20 21.49
CA GLY A 212 -19.06 20.27 20.43
C GLY A 212 -18.76 20.79 19.03
N LEU A 213 -18.97 22.09 18.78
CA LEU A 213 -18.69 22.75 17.50
C LEU A 213 -17.18 22.84 17.24
N ILE A 214 -16.38 23.14 18.28
CA ILE A 214 -14.92 23.03 18.20
C ILE A 214 -14.51 21.58 17.85
N GLY A 215 -15.11 20.59 18.51
CA GLY A 215 -14.89 19.17 18.19
C GLY A 215 -15.25 18.81 16.75
N PHE A 216 -16.35 19.37 16.22
CA PHE A 216 -16.76 19.17 14.83
C PHE A 216 -15.70 19.71 13.86
N ILE A 217 -15.26 20.96 14.06
CA ILE A 217 -14.24 21.59 13.21
C ILE A 217 -12.92 20.82 13.31
N SER A 218 -12.49 20.44 14.51
CA SER A 218 -11.28 19.64 14.68
C SER A 218 -11.37 18.28 13.99
N GLY A 219 -12.53 17.61 14.06
CA GLY A 219 -12.74 16.34 13.36
C GLY A 219 -12.76 16.50 11.83
N ALA A 220 -13.33 17.59 11.30
CA ALA A 220 -13.28 17.90 9.88
C ALA A 220 -11.85 18.19 9.41
N VAL A 221 -11.08 18.94 10.19
CA VAL A 221 -9.65 19.18 9.92
C VAL A 221 -8.86 17.87 9.97
N ALA A 222 -9.13 16.99 10.93
CA ALA A 222 -8.51 15.67 11.02
C ALA A 222 -8.82 14.80 9.79
N CYS A 223 -10.06 14.82 9.27
CA CYS A 223 -10.42 14.13 8.03
C CYS A 223 -9.58 14.63 6.85
N LEU A 224 -9.43 15.96 6.73
CA LEU A 224 -8.64 16.56 5.67
C LEU A 224 -7.18 16.10 5.74
N PHE A 225 -6.57 16.11 6.93
CA PHE A 225 -5.21 15.60 7.11
C PHE A 225 -5.09 14.11 6.77
N ALA A 226 -6.05 13.28 7.20
CA ALA A 226 -6.07 11.85 6.91
C ALA A 226 -6.13 11.59 5.39
N GLU A 227 -7.01 12.30 4.67
CA GLU A 227 -7.14 12.18 3.21
C GLU A 227 -5.88 12.66 2.49
N VAL A 228 -5.27 13.78 2.90
CA VAL A 228 -4.02 14.27 2.30
C VAL A 228 -2.89 13.27 2.49
N ILE A 229 -2.73 12.72 3.69
CA ILE A 229 -1.70 11.70 3.97
C ILE A 229 -1.97 10.43 3.15
N SER A 230 -3.23 9.98 3.09
CA SER A 230 -3.66 8.82 2.28
C SER A 230 -3.38 9.02 0.79
N ALA A 231 -3.68 10.20 0.25
CA ALA A 231 -3.43 10.53 -1.15
C ALA A 231 -1.94 10.57 -1.47
N ILE A 232 -1.10 11.13 -0.59
CA ILE A 232 0.36 11.13 -0.74
C ILE A 232 0.90 9.70 -0.71
N ALA A 233 0.44 8.86 0.23
CA ALA A 233 0.85 7.46 0.32
C ALA A 233 0.44 6.67 -0.93
N SER A 234 -0.81 6.82 -1.38
CA SER A 234 -1.35 6.16 -2.57
C SER A 234 -0.58 6.56 -3.83
N TYR A 235 -0.27 7.85 -4.00
CA TYR A 235 0.53 8.34 -5.11
C TYR A 235 1.95 7.75 -5.12
N ARG A 236 2.58 7.59 -3.96
CA ARG A 236 3.92 6.99 -3.84
C ARG A 236 3.94 5.48 -4.04
N MET A 237 2.81 4.82 -3.84
CA MET A 237 2.63 3.37 -3.99
C MET A 237 1.99 2.99 -5.33
N GLU A 238 1.76 3.96 -6.23
CA GLU A 238 1.11 3.73 -7.53
C GLU A 238 -0.31 3.11 -7.42
N LEU A 239 -0.97 3.33 -6.27
CA LEU A 239 -2.32 2.84 -5.98
C LEU A 239 -3.39 3.86 -6.40
N PRO A 240 -4.60 3.40 -6.77
CA PRO A 240 -5.71 4.29 -7.08
C PRO A 240 -6.11 5.10 -5.83
N ILE A 241 -6.24 6.42 -5.97
CA ILE A 241 -6.70 7.29 -4.90
C ILE A 241 -8.16 6.97 -4.61
N GLN A 242 -8.44 6.44 -3.42
CA GLN A 242 -9.80 6.19 -2.94
C GLN A 242 -10.16 7.20 -1.87
N LEU A 243 -11.23 7.96 -2.10
CA LEU A 243 -11.80 8.86 -1.10
C LEU A 243 -12.69 8.06 -0.15
N HIS A 244 -12.42 8.19 1.15
CA HIS A 244 -13.14 7.46 2.19
C HIS A 244 -14.26 8.35 2.74
N ALA A 245 -15.37 8.44 1.99
CA ALA A 245 -16.53 9.26 2.37
C ALA A 245 -17.12 8.90 3.75
N GLU A 246 -16.95 7.66 4.18
CA GLU A 246 -17.37 7.21 5.51
C GLU A 246 -16.64 7.95 6.64
N ILE A 247 -15.33 8.22 6.48
CA ILE A 247 -14.51 8.90 7.49
C ILE A 247 -15.00 10.34 7.69
N TRP A 248 -15.41 11.00 6.61
CA TRP A 248 -15.95 12.36 6.63
C TRP A 248 -17.24 12.50 7.43
N LEU A 249 -18.05 11.45 7.53
CA LEU A 249 -19.26 11.46 8.33
C LEU A 249 -18.98 11.04 9.78
N PHE A 250 -18.27 9.93 9.96
CA PHE A 250 -18.09 9.34 11.28
C PHE A 250 -17.11 10.14 12.15
N LEU A 251 -15.97 10.59 11.62
CA LEU A 251 -14.92 11.18 12.44
C LEU A 251 -15.33 12.54 13.05
N PRO A 252 -15.92 13.50 12.29
CA PRO A 252 -16.38 14.76 12.88
C PRO A 252 -17.50 14.54 13.89
N LEU A 253 -18.43 13.63 13.60
CA LEU A 253 -19.54 13.31 14.50
C LEU A 253 -19.02 12.72 15.83
N VAL A 254 -18.10 11.75 15.76
CA VAL A 254 -17.49 11.14 16.95
C VAL A 254 -16.73 12.19 17.76
N MET A 255 -15.95 13.05 17.10
CA MET A 255 -15.23 14.13 17.80
C MET A 255 -16.17 15.14 18.46
N THR A 256 -17.27 15.53 17.81
CA THR A 256 -18.30 16.38 18.40
C THR A 256 -18.89 15.75 19.66
N VAL A 257 -19.26 14.46 19.61
CA VAL A 257 -19.85 13.76 20.74
C VAL A 257 -18.86 13.64 21.90
N VAL A 258 -17.62 13.24 21.61
CA VAL A 258 -16.56 13.11 22.62
C VAL A 258 -16.29 14.46 23.31
N CYS A 259 -16.06 15.52 22.53
CA CYS A 259 -15.81 16.86 23.06
C CYS A 259 -17.01 17.40 23.84
N ALA A 260 -18.24 17.22 23.33
CA ALA A 260 -19.46 17.66 24.02
C ALA A 260 -19.68 16.93 25.35
N ILE A 261 -19.39 15.61 25.42
CA ILE A 261 -19.51 14.84 26.67
C ILE A 261 -18.48 15.33 27.71
N ILE A 262 -17.22 15.51 27.31
CA ILE A 262 -16.17 16.02 28.20
C ILE A 262 -16.55 17.41 28.71
N GLY A 263 -16.95 18.31 27.80
CA GLY A 263 -17.39 19.66 28.12
C GLY A 263 -18.57 19.65 29.07
N ARG A 264 -19.57 18.80 28.82
CA ARG A 264 -20.73 18.66 29.71
C ARG A 264 -20.32 18.18 31.10
N TYR A 265 -19.47 17.16 31.21
CA TYR A 265 -19.06 16.61 32.51
C TYR A 265 -18.25 17.64 33.32
N ARG A 266 -17.24 18.26 32.70
CA ARG A 266 -16.37 19.23 33.38
C ARG A 266 -17.07 20.54 33.70
N LEU A 267 -17.86 21.09 32.77
CA LEU A 267 -18.48 22.41 32.97
C LEU A 267 -19.84 22.36 33.67
N SER A 268 -20.44 21.18 33.80
CA SER A 268 -21.62 21.00 34.67
C SER A 268 -21.30 21.39 36.12
N TYR A 269 -20.07 21.12 36.59
CA TYR A 269 -19.62 21.50 37.93
C TYR A 269 -19.65 23.01 38.18
N LEU A 270 -19.26 23.83 37.19
CA LEU A 270 -19.26 25.31 37.33
C LEU A 270 -20.68 25.88 37.51
N CYS A 271 -21.65 25.31 36.81
CA CYS A 271 -23.02 25.80 36.83
C CYS A 271 -23.71 25.57 38.19
N ASP A 272 -23.13 24.72 39.04
CA ASP A 272 -23.67 24.39 40.36
C ASP A 272 -23.10 25.26 41.49
N ILE A 273 -22.02 26.02 41.22
CA ILE A 273 -21.43 26.97 42.17
C ILE A 273 -22.35 28.20 42.36
N PRO A 274 -22.63 28.66 43.59
CA PRO A 274 -23.39 29.89 43.83
C PRO A 274 -22.63 31.14 43.32
N PRO A 275 -23.29 32.05 42.59
CA PRO A 275 -22.64 33.22 41.97
C PRO A 275 -22.06 34.23 42.99
N LEU A 276 -22.58 34.25 44.22
CA LEU A 276 -22.05 35.06 45.31
C LEU A 276 -20.68 34.59 45.81
N GLU A 277 -20.40 33.29 45.72
CA GLU A 277 -19.14 32.69 46.19
C GLU A 277 -18.02 32.94 45.17
N SER A 278 -18.33 32.85 43.87
CA SER A 278 -17.38 33.14 42.79
C SER A 278 -17.00 34.62 42.67
N LEU A 279 -17.91 35.54 43.01
CA LEU A 279 -17.60 36.99 43.00
C LEU A 279 -16.82 37.41 44.24
N ARG A 280 -17.02 36.73 45.38
CA ARG A 280 -16.32 37.05 46.63
C ARG A 280 -14.86 36.58 46.62
N SER A 281 -14.54 35.49 45.90
CA SER A 281 -13.16 35.02 45.72
C SER A 281 -12.32 35.87 44.74
N ILE A 282 -12.93 36.80 44.00
CA ILE A 282 -12.24 37.73 43.09
C ILE A 282 -11.83 39.02 43.82
N ASN A 283 -12.52 39.35 44.92
CA ASN A 283 -12.27 40.53 45.74
C ASN A 283 -11.34 40.28 46.93
N GLN A 284 -10.74 39.08 47.04
CA GLN A 284 -9.68 38.73 47.99
C GLN A 284 -8.41 38.40 47.22
#